data_AF-A0A2G5WEV2-F1
#
_entry.id   AF-A0A2G5WEV2-F1
#
_cell.length_a   1.000
_cell.length_b   1.000
_cell.length_c   1.000
_cell.angle_alpha   90.00
_cell.angle_beta   90.00
_cell.angle_gamma   90.00
#
_symmetry.space_group_name_H-M   'P 1'
#
loop_
_entity.id
_entity.type
_entity.pdbx_description
1 polymer ?
#
loop_
_entity_poly.entity_id
_entity_poly.type
_entity_poly.pdbx_seq_one_letter_code
_entity_poly.pdbx_strand_id
1 'polypeptide(L)'
;MITNYKCFIDIRFSGGDIQFDVSSDTQLFSFKSGIGFIAIPNFFSTLASLYKGEISEAQIDCDGNFDYYIFSSNGGRLFIEHNSHYPEGIFKYEFNLKEYISAVCIGFQEYLQQLEKEGILPLKNQEFAHPLGDDVLNAFDDFSSILSS
;
A
#
# COMPACT_ATOMS: atom_id res chain seq x y z
N MET A 1 2.96 14.53 -15.05
CA MET A 1 3.78 15.09 -13.95
C MET A 1 4.95 14.17 -13.75
N ILE A 2 6.17 14.70 -13.69
CA ILE A 2 7.33 13.89 -13.27
C ILE A 2 7.36 14.02 -11.75
N THR A 3 6.89 12.98 -11.06
CA THR A 3 7.06 12.85 -9.62
C THR A 3 8.41 12.19 -9.36
N ASN A 4 9.13 12.64 -8.34
CA ASN A 4 10.33 11.97 -7.83
C ASN A 4 9.99 10.77 -6.92
N TYR A 5 8.71 10.56 -6.63
CA TYR A 5 8.27 9.46 -5.80
C TYR A 5 8.31 8.15 -6.56
N LYS A 6 8.79 7.11 -5.91
CA LYS A 6 8.83 5.74 -6.45
C LYS A 6 8.24 4.78 -5.45
N CYS A 7 7.51 3.79 -5.95
CA CYS A 7 7.02 2.69 -5.15
C CYS A 7 7.61 1.37 -5.67
N PHE A 8 8.21 0.59 -4.78
CA PHE A 8 8.61 -0.78 -5.03
C PHE A 8 7.72 -1.73 -4.22
N ILE A 9 7.33 -2.86 -4.83
CA ILE A 9 6.41 -3.82 -4.22
C ILE A 9 7.03 -5.21 -4.25
N ASP A 10 6.96 -5.88 -3.11
CA ASP A 10 7.29 -7.29 -2.95
C ASP A 10 6.15 -7.99 -2.21
N ILE A 11 5.58 -9.03 -2.83
CA ILE A 11 4.49 -9.83 -2.27
C ILE A 11 4.89 -11.30 -2.35
N ARG A 12 5.05 -11.93 -1.18
CA ARG A 12 5.44 -13.35 -1.08
C ARG A 12 4.20 -14.24 -1.08
N PHE A 13 3.83 -14.78 -2.25
CA PHE A 13 2.59 -15.58 -2.38
C PHE A 13 2.51 -16.79 -1.46
N SER A 14 3.63 -17.43 -1.12
CA SER A 14 3.63 -18.61 -0.24
C SER A 14 3.37 -18.30 1.23
N GLY A 15 3.58 -17.05 1.68
CA GLY A 15 3.45 -16.64 3.08
C GLY A 15 2.43 -15.54 3.31
N GLY A 16 2.01 -14.84 2.25
CA GLY A 16 1.14 -13.69 2.34
C GLY A 16 1.83 -12.42 2.85
N ASP A 17 3.13 -12.45 3.14
CA ASP A 17 3.86 -11.26 3.55
C ASP A 17 3.97 -10.25 2.40
N ILE A 18 3.78 -8.98 2.72
CA ILE A 18 3.83 -7.87 1.77
C ILE A 18 4.80 -6.79 2.22
N GLN A 19 5.37 -6.09 1.25
CA GLN A 19 6.15 -4.88 1.45
C GLN A 19 5.89 -3.89 0.32
N PHE A 20 5.52 -2.66 0.70
CA PHE A 20 5.35 -1.51 -0.19
C PHE A 20 6.33 -0.43 0.26
N ASP A 21 7.37 -0.22 -0.54
CA ASP A 21 8.42 0.75 -0.28
C ASP A 21 8.14 2.02 -1.07
N VAL A 22 7.73 3.08 -0.41
CA VAL A 22 7.52 4.39 -1.03
C VAL A 22 8.66 5.32 -0.65
N SER A 23 9.37 5.81 -1.66
CA SER A 23 10.50 6.72 -1.52
C SER A 23 10.20 8.07 -2.15
N SER A 24 10.70 9.13 -1.53
CA SER A 24 10.89 10.47 -2.10
C SER A 24 12.38 10.82 -2.08
N ASP A 25 12.75 12.05 -2.46
CA ASP A 25 14.15 12.51 -2.36
C ASP A 25 14.68 12.55 -0.92
N THR A 26 13.79 12.62 0.09
CA THR A 26 14.18 12.88 1.47
C THR A 26 13.97 11.71 2.41
N GLN A 27 13.10 10.76 2.06
CA GLN A 27 12.73 9.67 2.96
C GLN A 27 12.25 8.43 2.21
N LEU A 28 12.42 7.28 2.86
CA LEU A 28 11.91 5.98 2.44
C LEU A 28 11.03 5.45 3.57
N PHE A 29 9.79 5.10 3.23
CA PHE A 29 8.87 4.42 4.12
C PHE A 29 8.54 3.04 3.55
N SER A 30 8.45 2.05 4.42
CA SER A 30 8.07 0.68 4.07
C SER A 30 6.81 0.29 4.83
N PHE A 31 5.69 0.15 4.12
CA PHE A 31 4.51 -0.51 4.68
C PHE A 31 4.70 -2.02 4.57
N LYS A 32 4.73 -2.71 5.70
CA LYS A 32 4.90 -4.17 5.79
C LYS A 32 3.80 -4.77 6.63
N SER A 33 3.21 -5.85 6.15
CA SER A 33 2.20 -6.63 6.88
C SER A 33 2.35 -8.10 6.53
N GLY A 34 1.92 -8.97 7.43
CA GLY A 34 1.53 -10.32 7.03
C GLY A 34 0.12 -10.31 6.44
N ILE A 35 -0.30 -11.43 5.86
CA ILE A 35 -1.66 -11.65 5.36
C ILE A 35 -2.11 -10.59 4.31
N GLY A 36 -1.43 -10.58 3.17
CA GLY A 36 -1.60 -9.58 2.11
C GLY A 36 -3.03 -9.47 1.55
N PHE A 37 -3.81 -10.56 1.55
CA PHE A 37 -5.20 -10.52 1.09
C PHE A 37 -6.13 -9.73 2.03
N ILE A 38 -5.71 -9.44 3.26
CA ILE A 38 -6.40 -8.53 4.20
C ILE A 38 -5.73 -7.16 4.20
N ALA A 39 -4.41 -7.14 4.30
CA ALA A 39 -3.65 -5.91 4.49
C ALA A 39 -3.66 -5.00 3.25
N ILE A 40 -3.56 -5.56 2.02
CA ILE A 40 -3.53 -4.74 0.79
C ILE A 40 -4.87 -4.01 0.57
N PRO A 41 -6.05 -4.68 0.64
CA PRO A 41 -7.33 -3.97 0.49
C PRO A 41 -7.53 -2.87 1.52
N ASN A 42 -7.18 -3.13 2.79
CA ASN A 42 -7.25 -2.13 3.86
C ASN A 42 -6.34 -0.94 3.57
N PHE A 43 -5.09 -1.20 3.15
CA PHE A 43 -4.15 -0.15 2.77
C PHE A 43 -4.68 0.73 1.65
N PHE A 44 -5.18 0.15 0.57
CA PHE A 44 -5.77 0.90 -0.54
C PHE A 44 -7.00 1.70 -0.14
N SER A 45 -7.91 1.09 0.62
CA SER A 45 -9.13 1.75 1.11
C SER A 45 -8.81 2.95 2.01
N THR A 46 -7.91 2.76 2.98
CA THR A 46 -7.46 3.85 3.87
C THR A 46 -6.85 5.00 3.09
N LEU A 47 -5.94 4.71 2.16
CA LEU A 47 -5.31 5.74 1.33
C LEU A 47 -6.32 6.48 0.45
N ALA A 48 -7.30 5.76 -0.11
CA ALA A 48 -8.36 6.36 -0.91
C ALA A 48 -9.23 7.32 -0.09
N SER A 49 -9.70 6.89 1.09
CA SER A 49 -10.53 7.73 1.95
C SER A 49 -9.78 8.94 2.50
N LEU A 50 -8.49 8.81 2.82
CA LEU A 50 -7.63 9.95 3.17
C LEU A 50 -7.51 10.93 1.99
N TYR A 51 -7.26 10.44 0.78
CA TYR A 51 -7.13 11.27 -0.42
C TYR A 51 -8.42 12.05 -0.74
N LYS A 52 -9.57 11.41 -0.57
CA LYS A 52 -10.89 12.04 -0.76
C LYS A 52 -11.30 12.99 0.38
N GLY A 53 -10.57 12.99 1.50
CA GLY A 53 -10.93 13.74 2.69
C GLY A 53 -12.15 13.20 3.44
N GLU A 54 -12.50 11.93 3.22
CA GLU A 54 -13.60 11.24 3.91
C GLU A 54 -13.24 10.93 5.37
N ILE A 55 -11.95 10.67 5.61
CA ILE A 55 -11.36 10.48 6.93
C ILE A 55 -10.12 11.36 7.07
N SER A 56 -9.77 11.71 8.30
CA SER A 56 -8.53 12.43 8.61
C SER A 56 -7.41 11.53 9.12
N GLU A 57 -7.76 10.34 9.63
CA GLU A 57 -6.83 9.40 10.26
C GLU A 57 -7.41 7.97 10.23
N ALA A 58 -6.54 6.98 10.09
CA ALA A 58 -6.84 5.58 10.33
C ALA A 58 -5.60 4.82 10.81
N GLN A 59 -5.83 3.80 11.63
CA GLN A 59 -4.83 2.80 12.01
C GLN A 59 -4.97 1.57 11.10
N ILE A 60 -3.84 1.04 10.65
CA ILE A 60 -3.73 -0.24 9.97
C ILE A 60 -2.82 -1.14 10.80
N ASP A 61 -3.40 -2.20 11.35
CA ASP A 61 -2.65 -3.22 12.07
C ASP A 61 -1.87 -4.10 11.09
N CYS A 62 -0.65 -4.47 11.48
CA CYS A 62 0.14 -5.41 10.72
C CYS A 62 -0.28 -6.83 11.08
N ASP A 63 -1.12 -7.44 10.25
CA ASP A 63 -1.62 -8.80 10.46
C ASP A 63 -0.47 -9.82 10.48
N GLY A 64 0.10 -10.13 11.64
CA GLY A 64 1.19 -11.11 11.78
C GLY A 64 2.40 -10.64 12.58
N ASN A 65 2.45 -9.36 12.98
CA ASN A 65 3.35 -8.87 14.01
C ASN A 65 2.58 -7.88 14.92
N PHE A 66 3.20 -7.37 15.99
CA PHE A 66 2.55 -6.41 16.90
C PHE A 66 2.72 -4.95 16.43
N ASP A 67 3.15 -4.74 15.18
CA ASP A 67 3.31 -3.41 14.63
C ASP A 67 1.96 -2.87 14.13
N TYR A 68 1.85 -1.56 14.03
CA TYR A 68 0.76 -0.90 13.32
C TYR A 68 1.22 0.43 12.75
N TYR A 69 0.48 0.93 11.77
CA TYR A 69 0.71 2.22 11.15
C TYR A 69 -0.49 3.12 11.38
N ILE A 70 -0.25 4.36 11.78
CA ILE A 70 -1.27 5.41 11.78
C ILE A 70 -1.03 6.28 10.55
N PHE A 71 -1.99 6.28 9.63
CA PHE A 71 -2.00 7.17 8.47
C PHE A 71 -2.95 8.33 8.75
N SER A 72 -2.48 9.55 8.61
CA SER A 72 -3.32 10.74 8.74
C SER A 72 -3.02 11.79 7.67
N SER A 73 -3.98 12.66 7.39
CA SER A 73 -3.84 13.68 6.36
C SER A 73 -4.53 14.98 6.72
N ASN A 74 -3.95 16.08 6.23
CA ASN A 74 -4.56 17.41 6.23
C ASN A 74 -5.05 17.85 4.83
N GLY A 75 -5.19 16.90 3.90
CA GLY A 75 -5.64 17.13 2.52
C GLY A 75 -4.52 17.51 1.53
N GLY A 76 -3.35 17.94 2.00
CA GLY A 76 -2.17 18.18 1.15
C GLY A 76 -0.98 17.28 1.48
N ARG A 77 -0.82 16.93 2.75
CA ARG A 77 0.24 16.07 3.27
C ARG A 77 -0.33 14.77 3.82
N LEU A 78 0.45 13.71 3.68
CA LEU A 78 0.25 12.44 4.35
C LEU A 78 1.28 12.33 5.47
N PHE A 79 0.82 12.05 6.68
CA PHE A 79 1.65 11.74 7.84
C PHE A 79 1.49 10.26 8.14
N ILE A 80 2.60 9.59 8.38
CA ILE A 80 2.61 8.17 8.72
C ILE A 80 3.41 8.00 10.01
N GLU A 81 2.79 7.39 11.01
CA GLU A 81 3.46 6.94 12.21
C GLU A 81 3.54 5.42 12.20
N HIS A 82 4.75 4.85 12.21
CA HIS A 82 4.99 3.42 12.35
C HIS A 82 5.34 3.13 13.81
N ASN A 83 4.42 2.45 14.50
CA ASN A 83 4.65 1.91 15.83
C ASN A 83 5.22 0.50 15.65
N SER A 84 6.53 0.40 15.73
CA SER A 84 7.29 -0.83 15.50
C SER A 84 7.52 -1.57 16.81
N HIS A 85 7.27 -2.87 16.83
CA HIS A 85 7.60 -3.75 17.95
C HIS A 85 9.06 -4.23 17.88
N TYR A 86 9.63 -4.37 16.68
CA TYR A 86 11.02 -4.82 16.52
C TYR A 86 11.72 -4.24 15.26
N PRO A 87 12.69 -3.31 15.41
CA PRO A 87 13.12 -2.71 16.67
C PRO A 87 12.00 -1.87 17.30
N GLU A 88 11.93 -1.85 18.62
CA GLU A 88 10.93 -1.04 19.31
C GLU A 88 11.15 0.44 19.01
N GLY A 89 10.10 1.14 18.55
CA GLY A 89 10.21 2.56 18.25
C GLY A 89 8.99 3.13 17.54
N ILE A 90 8.91 4.46 17.56
CA ILE A 90 7.92 5.23 16.83
C ILE A 90 8.66 6.02 15.74
N PHE A 91 8.39 5.68 14.49
CA PHE A 91 8.99 6.33 13.33
C PHE A 91 7.95 7.20 12.63
N LYS A 92 8.35 8.39 12.19
CA LYS A 92 7.44 9.38 11.60
C LYS A 92 7.91 9.76 10.21
N TYR A 93 6.97 9.80 9.27
CA TYR A 93 7.21 10.08 7.87
C TYR A 93 6.22 11.13 7.38
N GLU A 94 6.67 12.04 6.53
CA GLU A 94 5.81 13.05 5.90
C GLU A 94 5.95 13.05 4.38
N PHE A 95 4.84 12.87 3.67
CA PHE A 95 4.81 12.83 2.21
C PHE A 95 3.81 13.86 1.66
N ASN A 96 3.99 14.25 0.40
CA ASN A 96 2.90 14.87 -0.35
C ASN A 96 1.84 13.80 -0.61
N LEU A 97 0.59 14.07 -0.24
CA LEU A 97 -0.49 13.08 -0.32
C LEU A 97 -0.70 12.62 -1.77
N LYS A 98 -0.85 13.55 -2.71
CA LYS A 98 -1.12 13.21 -4.12
C LYS A 98 0.03 12.44 -4.77
N GLU A 99 1.27 12.85 -4.51
CA GLU A 99 2.45 12.18 -5.06
C GLU A 99 2.63 10.78 -4.50
N TYR A 100 2.38 10.59 -3.20
CA TYR A 100 2.41 9.28 -2.54
C TYR A 100 1.37 8.32 -3.14
N ILE A 101 0.11 8.76 -3.24
CA ILE A 101 -0.99 7.98 -3.83
C ILE A 101 -0.66 7.61 -5.29
N SER A 102 -0.14 8.57 -6.06
CA SER A 102 0.26 8.33 -7.45
C SER A 102 1.39 7.30 -7.56
N ALA A 103 2.38 7.37 -6.67
CA ALA A 103 3.50 6.43 -6.67
C ALA A 103 3.04 5.01 -6.32
N VAL A 104 2.17 4.84 -5.31
CA VAL A 104 1.58 3.54 -4.97
C VAL A 104 0.78 2.99 -6.15
N CYS A 105 -0.05 3.81 -6.80
CA CYS A 105 -0.84 3.39 -7.95
C CYS A 105 0.03 2.92 -9.12
N ILE A 106 1.04 3.71 -9.49
CA ILE A 106 1.96 3.38 -10.58
C ILE A 106 2.77 2.12 -10.23
N GLY A 107 3.35 2.06 -9.03
CA GLY A 107 4.15 0.92 -8.61
C GLY A 107 3.35 -0.37 -8.62
N PHE A 108 2.11 -0.35 -8.12
CA PHE A 108 1.27 -1.56 -8.11
C PHE A 108 0.82 -1.97 -9.51
N GLN A 109 0.50 -1.01 -10.38
CA GLN A 109 0.22 -1.31 -11.78
C GLN A 109 1.43 -1.92 -12.49
N GLU A 110 2.63 -1.37 -12.30
CA GLU A 110 3.88 -1.91 -12.88
C GLU A 110 4.17 -3.32 -12.35
N TYR A 111 3.93 -3.55 -11.06
CA TYR A 111 4.06 -4.86 -10.44
C TYR A 111 3.11 -5.89 -11.07
N LEU A 112 1.82 -5.57 -11.23
CA LEU A 112 0.87 -6.46 -11.90
C LEU A 112 1.29 -6.77 -13.35
N GLN A 113 1.73 -5.77 -14.11
CA GLN A 113 2.22 -5.95 -15.47
C GLN A 113 3.47 -6.85 -15.54
N GLN A 114 4.34 -6.78 -14.54
CA GLN A 114 5.49 -7.66 -14.45
C GLN A 114 5.03 -9.12 -14.25
N LEU A 115 4.10 -9.36 -13.33
CA LEU A 115 3.56 -10.70 -13.09
C LEU A 115 2.84 -11.28 -14.31
N GLU A 116 2.14 -10.45 -15.09
CA GLU A 116 1.56 -10.86 -16.37
C GLU A 116 2.63 -11.29 -17.38
N LYS A 117 3.71 -10.52 -17.52
CA LYS A 117 4.84 -10.85 -18.41
C LYS A 117 5.54 -12.13 -18.00
N GLU A 118 5.61 -12.40 -16.70
CA GLU A 118 6.19 -13.62 -16.13
C GLU A 118 5.24 -14.83 -16.21
N GLY A 119 4.00 -14.64 -16.67
CA GLY A 119 3.00 -15.70 -16.80
C GLY A 119 2.41 -16.18 -15.46
N ILE A 120 2.56 -15.37 -14.42
CA ILE A 120 1.99 -15.60 -13.08
C ILE A 120 0.50 -15.20 -13.06
N LEU A 121 0.17 -14.08 -13.71
CA LEU A 121 -1.22 -13.65 -13.93
C LEU A 121 -1.73 -14.07 -15.32
N PRO A 122 -3.04 -14.39 -15.47
CA PRO A 122 -4.05 -14.47 -14.42
C PRO A 122 -3.84 -15.70 -13.51
N LEU A 123 -4.20 -15.57 -12.23
CA LEU A 123 -4.09 -16.67 -11.26
C LEU A 123 -4.94 -17.86 -11.72
N LYS A 124 -4.37 -19.07 -11.69
CA LYS A 124 -5.12 -20.30 -11.99
C LYS A 124 -6.08 -20.57 -10.83
N ASN A 125 -7.39 -20.49 -11.07
CA ASN A 125 -8.49 -20.75 -10.12
C ASN A 125 -8.18 -20.27 -8.68
N GLN A 126 -8.50 -19.00 -8.40
CA GLN A 126 -8.42 -18.31 -7.10
C GLN A 126 -8.15 -19.25 -5.92
N GLU A 127 -6.87 -19.39 -5.59
CA GLU A 127 -6.50 -19.97 -4.31
C GLU A 127 -7.15 -19.10 -3.23
N PHE A 128 -7.98 -19.72 -2.39
CA PHE A 128 -8.59 -19.03 -1.25
C PHE A 128 -7.47 -18.35 -0.47
N ALA A 129 -7.63 -17.06 -0.14
CA ALA A 129 -6.63 -16.25 0.53
C ALA A 129 -5.33 -15.96 -0.26
N HIS A 130 -5.36 -16.02 -1.60
CA HIS A 130 -4.23 -15.54 -2.41
C HIS A 130 -3.99 -14.03 -2.19
N PRO A 131 -2.74 -13.56 -1.97
CA PRO A 131 -2.43 -12.15 -1.74
C PRO A 131 -2.75 -11.18 -2.90
N LEU A 132 -3.16 -11.72 -4.04
CA LEU A 132 -3.64 -11.00 -5.23
C LEU A 132 -4.99 -11.57 -5.70
N GLY A 133 -5.80 -12.08 -4.77
CA GLY A 133 -7.16 -12.52 -5.08
C GLY A 133 -8.06 -11.36 -5.51
N ASP A 134 -9.29 -11.67 -5.91
CA ASP A 134 -10.24 -10.69 -6.44
C ASP A 134 -10.45 -9.49 -5.53
N ASP A 135 -10.53 -9.71 -4.20
CA ASP A 135 -10.71 -8.61 -3.25
C ASP A 135 -9.58 -7.57 -3.33
N VAL A 136 -8.34 -8.02 -3.60
CA VAL A 136 -7.17 -7.16 -3.75
C VAL A 136 -7.20 -6.43 -5.08
N LEU A 137 -7.53 -7.12 -6.17
CA LEU A 137 -7.59 -6.53 -7.50
C LEU A 137 -8.73 -5.52 -7.59
N ASN A 138 -9.92 -5.83 -7.05
CA ASN A 138 -11.05 -4.93 -6.97
C ASN A 138 -10.72 -3.70 -6.10
N ALA A 139 -10.08 -3.89 -4.94
CA ALA A 139 -9.65 -2.76 -4.10
C ALA A 139 -8.63 -1.87 -4.81
N PHE A 140 -7.74 -2.45 -5.62
CA PHE A 140 -6.81 -1.69 -6.45
C PHE A 140 -7.52 -0.92 -7.57
N ASP A 141 -8.48 -1.52 -8.25
CA ASP A 141 -9.27 -0.86 -9.29
C ASP A 141 -10.02 0.34 -8.71
N ASP A 142 -10.66 0.17 -7.55
CA ASP A 142 -11.32 1.25 -6.82
C ASP A 142 -10.34 2.35 -6.43
N PHE A 143 -9.18 1.98 -5.88
CA PHE A 143 -8.13 2.93 -5.49
C PHE A 143 -7.55 3.70 -6.68
N SER A 144 -7.23 3.04 -7.78
CA SER A 144 -6.64 3.67 -8.97
C SER A 144 -7.62 4.64 -9.64
N SER A 145 -8.92 4.38 -9.56
CA SER A 145 -9.97 5.25 -10.11
C SER A 145 -10.00 6.65 -9.49
N ILE A 146 -9.56 6.80 -8.22
CA ILE A 146 -9.60 8.08 -7.50
C ILE A 146 -8.65 9.12 -8.11
N LEU A 147 -7.62 8.68 -8.84
CA LEU A 147 -6.66 9.55 -9.51
C LEU A 147 -7.14 10.02 -10.89
N SER A 148 -8.16 9.35 -11.44
CA SER A 148 -8.79 9.70 -12.71
C SER A 148 -10.00 10.64 -12.53
N SER A 149 -10.38 10.92 -11.28
CA SER A 149 -11.48 11.79 -10.87
C SER A 149 -11.00 13.23 -10.64
#